data_AF-T1KJJ2-F1
#
_entry.id   AF-T1KJJ2-F1
#
_cell.length_a   1.000
_cell.length_b   1.000
_cell.length_c   1.000
_cell.angle_alpha   90.00
_cell.angle_beta   90.00
_cell.angle_gamma   90.00
#
_symmetry.space_group_name_H-M   'P 1'
#
loop_
_entity.id
_entity.type
_entity.pdbx_description
1 polymer ?
#
loop_
_entity_poly.entity_id
_entity_poly.type
_entity_poly.pdbx_seq_one_letter_code
_entity_poly.pdbx_strand_id
1 'polypeptide(L)'
;MSSISEIYTDQPQRRFQRDRVMLQLPNDFLRLDSDLREPERHINLDQEAALALQHQYTNYNGFTDNIKGKLVITVVEAKLVKNYGVTRMDPYVRLRLGHQIYETRTCYNGAKNPRWNRIFHCSLPNGVDTIHIELYDECAFTMDEKIAWAEYKIPSQIFTGETVEHWIPLDGKQGESREGTICLILSFAILAKISSYL
;
A
#
# COMPACT_ATOMS: atom_id res chain seq x y z
N MET A 1 35.65 29.18 -17.93
CA MET A 1 35.25 30.23 -16.98
C MET A 1 33.78 30.53 -17.26
N SER A 2 32.85 29.79 -16.62
CA SER A 2 32.16 30.15 -15.35
C SER A 2 31.44 31.50 -15.45
N SER A 3 30.14 31.66 -15.15
CA SER A 3 29.15 30.78 -14.52
C SER A 3 27.74 31.29 -14.87
N ILE A 4 26.79 30.38 -15.08
CA ILE A 4 25.34 30.67 -15.04
C ILE A 4 24.85 30.07 -13.73
N SER A 5 24.45 30.92 -12.79
CA SER A 5 23.92 30.54 -11.48
C SER A 5 22.46 30.09 -11.60
N GLU A 6 22.25 28.81 -11.27
CA GLU A 6 21.20 28.26 -10.41
C GLU A 6 19.76 28.75 -10.59
N ILE A 7 18.93 27.89 -11.18
CA ILE A 7 17.48 27.86 -10.97
C ILE A 7 17.13 26.45 -10.46
N TYR A 8 17.19 26.26 -9.15
CA TYR A 8 16.59 25.10 -8.49
C TYR A 8 15.10 25.39 -8.28
N THR A 9 14.24 24.65 -8.99
CA THR A 9 12.81 24.61 -8.70
C THR A 9 12.59 23.58 -7.60
N ASP A 10 12.41 24.05 -6.37
CA ASP A 10 12.06 23.23 -5.21
C ASP A 10 10.59 22.76 -5.32
N GLN A 11 10.38 21.45 -5.40
CA GLN A 11 9.05 20.84 -5.40
C GLN A 11 8.68 20.50 -3.95
N PRO A 12 7.53 20.95 -3.43
CA PRO A 12 7.20 20.74 -2.03
C PRO A 12 6.95 19.26 -1.74
N GLN A 13 7.77 18.70 -0.85
CA GLN A 13 7.56 17.41 -0.21
C GLN A 13 6.15 17.38 0.41
N ARG A 14 5.27 16.54 -0.13
CA ARG A 14 4.00 16.19 0.52
C ARG A 14 4.30 15.43 1.80
N ARG A 15 4.47 16.18 2.90
CA ARG A 15 4.36 15.65 4.26
C ARG A 15 2.96 15.05 4.40
N PHE A 16 2.89 13.78 4.81
CA PHE A 16 1.68 13.24 5.40
C PHE A 16 1.41 14.03 6.70
N GLN A 17 0.64 15.10 6.55
CA GLN A 17 0.02 15.78 7.67
C GLN A 17 -0.91 14.73 8.29
N ARG A 18 -0.53 14.16 9.43
CA ARG A 18 -1.53 13.59 10.33
C ARG A 18 -2.48 14.75 10.60
N ASP A 19 -3.71 14.69 10.09
CA ASP A 19 -4.74 15.66 10.41
C ASP A 19 -4.92 15.60 11.93
N ARG A 20 -4.23 16.51 12.61
CA ARG A 20 -4.44 16.79 14.01
C ARG A 20 -5.82 17.39 14.06
N VAL A 21 -6.80 16.56 14.42
CA VAL A 21 -8.11 17.07 14.84
C VAL A 21 -7.84 17.80 16.15
N MET A 22 -7.48 19.07 16.06
CA MET A 22 -7.41 19.98 17.20
C MET A 22 -8.85 20.29 17.59
N LEU A 23 -9.52 19.35 18.27
CA LEU A 23 -10.63 19.73 19.13
C LEU A 23 -10.05 20.70 20.15
N GLN A 24 -10.70 21.86 20.31
CA GLN A 24 -10.31 22.75 21.40
C GLN A 24 -10.63 22.02 22.71
N LEU A 25 -9.59 21.47 23.34
CA LEU A 25 -9.71 20.86 24.65
C LEU A 25 -10.13 21.95 25.64
N PRO A 26 -11.21 21.74 26.42
CA PRO A 26 -11.55 22.64 27.51
C PRO A 26 -10.36 22.82 28.46
N ASN A 27 -10.23 24.00 29.06
CA ASN A 27 -9.11 24.35 29.94
C ASN A 27 -9.01 23.43 31.18
N ASP A 28 -10.07 22.67 31.48
CA ASP A 28 -10.19 21.79 32.65
C ASP A 28 -10.16 20.30 32.28
N PHE A 29 -9.69 19.96 31.07
CA PHE A 29 -9.51 18.57 30.66
C PHE A 29 -8.60 17.80 31.65
N LEU A 30 -9.11 16.69 32.20
CA LEU A 30 -8.46 15.83 33.21
C LEU A 30 -8.18 16.48 34.58
N ARG A 31 -8.76 17.64 34.90
CA ARG A 31 -8.69 18.19 36.26
C ARG A 31 -9.71 17.48 37.15
N LEU A 32 -9.23 16.91 38.25
CA LEU A 32 -10.06 16.27 39.30
C LEU A 32 -10.90 17.28 40.09
N ASP A 33 -10.60 18.57 39.96
CA ASP A 33 -11.33 19.65 40.61
C ASP A 33 -12.41 20.19 39.67
N SER A 34 -13.43 19.38 39.40
CA SER A 34 -14.67 19.88 38.81
C SER A 34 -15.68 20.10 39.92
N ASP A 35 -16.08 21.35 40.08
CA ASP A 35 -17.31 21.74 40.75
C ASP A 35 -18.42 20.73 40.38
N LEU A 36 -18.97 20.05 41.40
CA LEU A 36 -19.99 19.00 41.31
C LEU A 36 -21.36 19.47 40.78
N ARG A 37 -21.41 20.58 40.02
CA ARG A 37 -22.64 21.31 39.70
C ARG A 37 -23.21 21.05 38.31
N GLU A 38 -22.46 20.42 37.39
CA GLU A 38 -22.95 20.17 36.03
C GLU A 38 -22.47 18.81 35.45
N PRO A 39 -22.62 17.67 36.16
CA PRO A 39 -22.22 16.36 35.63
C PRO A 39 -22.92 16.03 34.30
N GLU A 40 -24.16 16.48 34.12
CA GLU A 40 -24.94 16.24 32.90
C GLU A 40 -24.33 16.90 31.65
N ARG A 41 -23.72 18.10 31.76
CA ARG A 41 -23.10 18.75 30.60
C ARG A 41 -21.85 18.01 30.14
N HIS A 42 -21.03 17.55 31.09
CA HIS A 42 -19.83 16.77 30.77
C HIS A 42 -20.20 15.45 30.10
N ILE A 43 -21.22 14.75 30.60
CA ILE A 43 -21.72 13.50 30.00
C ILE A 43 -22.22 13.72 28.56
N ASN A 44 -22.96 14.80 28.32
CA ASN A 44 -23.48 15.12 26.98
C ASN A 44 -22.37 15.46 25.98
N LEU A 45 -21.34 16.21 26.40
CA LEU A 45 -20.19 16.55 25.55
C LEU A 45 -19.35 15.33 25.21
N ASP A 46 -19.10 14.45 26.19
CA ASP A 46 -18.38 13.20 25.99
C ASP A 46 -19.15 12.26 25.05
N GLN A 47 -20.49 12.21 25.18
CA GLN A 47 -21.36 11.44 24.29
C GLN A 47 -21.33 11.98 22.85
N GLU A 48 -21.38 13.29 22.65
CA GLU A 48 -21.32 13.90 21.32
C GLU A 48 -19.95 13.68 20.66
N ALA A 49 -18.85 13.82 21.41
CA ALA A 49 -17.50 13.54 20.93
C ALA A 49 -17.32 12.06 20.57
N ALA A 50 -17.86 11.14 21.38
CA ALA A 50 -17.85 9.71 21.10
C ALA A 50 -18.64 9.36 19.83
N LEU A 51 -19.81 9.96 19.63
CA LEU A 51 -20.61 9.78 18.41
C LEU A 51 -19.89 10.31 17.17
N ALA A 52 -19.26 11.49 17.24
CA ALA A 52 -18.50 12.05 16.12
C ALA A 52 -17.31 11.17 15.72
N LEU A 53 -16.61 10.60 16.71
CA LEU A 53 -15.55 9.60 16.49
C LEU A 53 -16.10 8.31 15.87
N GLN A 54 -17.25 7.84 16.34
CA GLN A 54 -17.92 6.65 15.78
C GLN A 54 -18.36 6.88 14.33
N HIS A 55 -18.94 8.04 14.01
CA HIS A 55 -19.30 8.43 12.64
C HIS A 55 -18.08 8.48 11.72
N GLN A 56 -16.96 9.01 12.22
CA GLN A 56 -15.70 8.99 11.47
C GLN A 56 -15.16 7.57 11.26
N TYR A 57 -15.20 6.70 12.28
CA TYR A 57 -14.81 5.28 12.15
C TYR A 57 -15.73 4.48 11.23
N THR A 58 -17.04 4.75 11.25
CA THR A 58 -18.01 4.14 10.32
C THR A 58 -17.82 4.62 8.89
N ASN A 59 -17.41 5.87 8.68
CA ASN A 59 -17.04 6.38 7.35
C ASN A 59 -15.74 5.73 6.82
N TYR A 60 -14.82 5.33 7.71
CA TYR A 60 -13.69 4.44 7.35
C TYR A 60 -14.11 2.98 7.10
N ASN A 61 -15.21 2.52 7.71
CA ASN A 61 -15.77 1.17 7.56
C ASN A 61 -16.70 0.99 6.35
N GLY A 62 -16.99 2.06 5.58
CA GLY A 62 -17.59 1.96 4.24
C GLY A 62 -16.75 1.12 3.25
N PHE A 63 -15.53 0.75 3.64
CA PHE A 63 -14.68 -0.20 2.92
C PHE A 63 -15.27 -1.62 2.84
N THR A 64 -16.11 -2.04 3.77
CA THR A 64 -16.63 -3.43 3.78
C THR A 64 -17.68 -3.70 2.69
N ASP A 65 -18.41 -2.67 2.25
CA ASP A 65 -19.35 -2.79 1.13
C ASP A 65 -18.69 -2.61 -0.25
N ASN A 66 -17.48 -2.04 -0.28
CA ASN A 66 -16.77 -1.75 -1.52
C ASN A 66 -15.68 -2.78 -1.87
N ILE A 67 -15.76 -4.01 -1.33
CA ILE A 67 -14.81 -5.09 -1.62
C ILE A 67 -15.46 -6.12 -2.56
N LYS A 68 -14.81 -6.37 -3.70
CA LYS A 68 -15.20 -7.39 -4.68
C LYS A 68 -15.01 -8.80 -4.13
N GLY A 69 -13.95 -9.01 -3.35
CA GLY A 69 -13.61 -10.29 -2.73
C GLY A 69 -12.15 -10.34 -2.31
N LYS A 70 -11.65 -11.55 -2.04
CA LYS A 70 -10.28 -11.82 -1.61
C LYS A 70 -9.42 -12.22 -2.80
N LEU A 71 -8.46 -11.39 -3.15
CA LEU A 71 -7.42 -11.68 -4.13
C LEU A 71 -6.20 -12.27 -3.42
N VAL A 72 -5.72 -13.41 -3.89
CA VAL A 72 -4.46 -14.01 -3.41
C VAL A 72 -3.42 -13.80 -4.50
N ILE A 73 -2.30 -13.17 -4.13
CA ILE A 73 -1.18 -12.91 -5.04
C ILE A 73 0.06 -13.57 -4.46
N THR A 74 0.68 -14.46 -5.23
CA THR A 74 1.98 -15.03 -4.89
C THR A 74 3.04 -14.37 -5.77
N VAL A 75 4.00 -13.69 -5.14
CA VAL A 75 5.21 -13.18 -5.79
C VAL A 75 6.26 -14.28 -5.75
N VAL A 76 6.52 -14.93 -6.89
CA VAL A 76 7.38 -16.11 -6.96
C VAL A 76 8.83 -15.69 -7.11
N GLU A 77 9.19 -15.17 -8.28
CA GLU A 77 10.54 -14.81 -8.66
C GLU A 77 10.57 -13.74 -9.75
N ALA A 78 11.72 -13.11 -9.95
CA ALA A 78 11.97 -12.25 -11.10
C ALA A 78 13.26 -12.67 -11.82
N LYS A 79 13.32 -12.36 -13.12
CA LYS A 79 14.48 -12.54 -13.98
C LYS A 79 14.81 -11.20 -14.61
N LEU A 80 15.83 -10.53 -14.07
CA LEU A 80 16.26 -9.20 -14.49
C LEU A 80 17.38 -9.28 -15.52
N VAL A 81 17.39 -8.33 -16.45
CA VAL A 81 18.44 -8.26 -17.49
C VAL A 81 19.72 -7.65 -16.92
N LYS A 82 19.59 -6.61 -16.08
CA LYS A 82 20.71 -5.80 -15.57
C LYS A 82 20.88 -5.92 -14.06
N ASN A 83 22.12 -5.70 -13.61
CA ASN A 83 22.47 -5.52 -12.20
C ASN A 83 22.73 -4.02 -11.98
N TYR A 84 21.99 -3.42 -11.04
CA TYR A 84 22.10 -2.00 -10.67
C TYR A 84 22.86 -1.77 -9.36
N GLY A 85 23.08 -2.82 -8.57
CA GLY A 85 23.85 -2.73 -7.33
C GLY A 85 25.34 -2.58 -7.58
N VAL A 86 26.05 -1.96 -6.63
CA VAL A 86 27.51 -1.72 -6.72
C VAL A 86 28.30 -3.02 -6.88
N THR A 87 27.87 -4.07 -6.17
CA THR A 87 28.45 -5.42 -6.32
C THR A 87 27.38 -6.43 -6.71
N ARG A 88 26.25 -6.41 -6.01
CA ARG A 88 25.06 -7.24 -6.21
C ARG A 88 23.83 -6.43 -5.79
N MET A 89 22.67 -6.86 -6.27
CA MET A 89 21.38 -6.35 -5.81
C MET A 89 20.81 -7.26 -4.72
N ASP A 90 20.10 -6.63 -3.79
CA ASP A 90 19.26 -7.19 -2.75
C ASP A 90 17.80 -6.75 -3.00
N PRO A 91 17.11 -7.37 -3.96
CA PRO A 91 15.83 -6.83 -4.43
C PRO A 91 14.63 -7.23 -3.58
N TYR A 92 13.63 -6.35 -3.52
CA TYR A 92 12.30 -6.62 -2.98
C TYR A 92 11.20 -6.06 -3.90
N VAL A 93 9.98 -6.57 -3.74
CA VAL A 93 8.82 -6.18 -4.54
C VAL A 93 7.82 -5.43 -3.68
N ARG A 94 7.33 -4.31 -4.19
CA ARG A 94 6.18 -3.56 -3.68
C ARG A 94 5.03 -3.71 -4.67
N LEU A 95 3.91 -4.24 -4.20
CA LEU A 95 2.65 -4.28 -4.92
C LEU A 95 1.72 -3.18 -4.42
N ARG A 96 1.07 -2.48 -5.34
CA ARG A 96 0.00 -1.52 -5.02
C ARG A 96 -1.30 -1.96 -5.67
N LEU A 97 -2.33 -2.12 -4.86
CA LEU A 97 -3.69 -2.48 -5.27
C LEU A 97 -4.66 -1.40 -4.75
N GLY A 98 -4.99 -0.44 -5.62
CA GLY A 98 -5.67 0.80 -5.20
C GLY A 98 -4.80 1.57 -4.19
N HIS A 99 -5.33 1.79 -2.98
CA HIS A 99 -4.60 2.46 -1.90
C HIS A 99 -3.78 1.50 -1.01
N GLN A 100 -3.91 0.18 -1.20
CA GLN A 100 -3.23 -0.82 -0.38
C GLN A 100 -1.84 -1.10 -0.94
N ILE A 101 -0.85 -1.22 -0.06
CA ILE A 101 0.54 -1.52 -0.40
C ILE A 101 0.94 -2.82 0.30
N TYR A 102 1.60 -3.71 -0.43
CA TYR A 102 2.13 -4.98 0.07
C TYR A 102 3.58 -5.12 -0.35
N GLU A 103 4.44 -5.60 0.55
CA GLU A 103 5.87 -5.73 0.27
C GLU A 103 6.40 -7.12 0.64
N THR A 104 7.31 -7.61 -0.20
CA THR A 104 8.07 -8.83 0.12
C THR A 104 9.16 -8.49 1.12
N ARG A 105 9.72 -9.53 1.74
CA ARG A 105 11.06 -9.38 2.34
C ARG A 105 12.09 -9.18 1.22
N THR A 106 13.21 -8.59 1.57
CA THR A 106 14.37 -8.51 0.69
C THR A 106 14.94 -9.88 0.39
N CYS A 107 15.24 -10.12 -0.88
CA CYS A 107 15.99 -11.28 -1.33
C CYS A 107 17.48 -10.96 -1.27
N TYR A 108 18.08 -11.13 -0.08
CA TYR A 108 19.52 -10.91 0.08
C TYR A 108 20.31 -11.81 -0.87
N ASN A 109 21.25 -11.23 -1.59
CA ASN A 109 22.03 -11.85 -2.66
C ASN A 109 21.20 -12.37 -3.84
N GLY A 110 19.99 -11.84 -4.06
CA GLY A 110 19.11 -12.24 -5.15
C GLY A 110 19.65 -11.88 -6.54
N ALA A 111 20.46 -10.81 -6.63
CA ALA A 111 21.07 -10.33 -7.87
C ALA A 111 20.03 -10.24 -9.00
N LYS A 112 20.30 -10.87 -10.16
CA LYS A 112 19.39 -10.84 -11.32
C LYS A 112 18.25 -11.86 -11.27
N ASN A 113 18.29 -12.82 -10.35
CA ASN A 113 17.29 -13.90 -10.29
C ASN A 113 16.72 -14.06 -8.87
N PRO A 114 16.15 -13.00 -8.27
CA PRO A 114 15.63 -13.07 -6.93
C PRO A 114 14.38 -13.97 -6.85
N ARG A 115 14.25 -14.67 -5.71
CA ARG A 115 13.12 -15.54 -5.39
C ARG A 115 12.57 -15.17 -4.01
N TRP A 116 11.27 -14.96 -3.94
CA TRP A 116 10.60 -14.56 -2.70
C TRP A 116 9.58 -15.59 -2.22
N ASN A 117 8.83 -16.21 -3.14
CA ASN A 117 7.74 -17.14 -2.82
C ASN A 117 6.78 -16.57 -1.75
N ARG A 118 6.45 -15.28 -1.87
CA ARG A 118 5.66 -14.56 -0.86
C ARG A 118 4.19 -14.52 -1.28
N ILE A 119 3.33 -15.00 -0.40
CA ILE A 119 1.88 -14.95 -0.57
C ILE A 119 1.31 -13.72 0.13
N PHE A 120 0.49 -12.95 -0.58
CA PHE A 120 -0.32 -11.86 -0.05
C PHE A 120 -1.80 -12.22 -0.15
N HIS A 121 -2.53 -11.94 0.92
CA HIS A 121 -3.98 -12.00 0.96
C HIS A 121 -4.51 -10.56 0.93
N CYS A 122 -5.07 -10.18 -0.21
CA CYS A 122 -5.50 -8.82 -0.48
C CYS A 122 -7.02 -8.74 -0.54
N SER A 123 -7.59 -7.70 0.05
CA SER A 123 -8.99 -7.35 -0.20
C SER A 123 -9.03 -6.55 -1.50
N LEU A 124 -9.71 -7.05 -2.53
CA LEU A 124 -9.80 -6.37 -3.82
C LEU A 124 -10.97 -5.38 -3.79
N PRO A 125 -10.74 -4.05 -3.84
CA PRO A 125 -11.83 -3.08 -3.89
C PRO A 125 -12.58 -3.13 -5.23
N ASN A 126 -13.87 -2.78 -5.25
CA ASN A 126 -14.58 -2.61 -6.51
C ASN A 126 -13.98 -1.44 -7.31
N GLY A 127 -13.97 -1.59 -8.64
CA GLY A 127 -13.38 -0.61 -9.56
C GLY A 127 -11.86 -0.69 -9.69
N VAL A 128 -11.16 -1.44 -8.83
CA VAL A 128 -9.73 -1.72 -8.98
C VAL A 128 -9.55 -2.96 -9.85
N ASP A 129 -8.90 -2.80 -11.00
CA ASP A 129 -8.61 -3.89 -11.94
C ASP A 129 -7.13 -4.02 -12.29
N THR A 130 -6.26 -3.21 -11.68
CA THR A 130 -4.83 -3.12 -12.01
C THR A 130 -3.98 -3.22 -10.75
N ILE A 131 -2.90 -4.01 -10.83
CA ILE A 131 -1.85 -4.13 -9.82
C ILE A 131 -0.64 -3.38 -10.34
N HIS A 132 -0.17 -2.37 -9.59
CA HIS A 132 1.13 -1.78 -9.87
C HIS A 132 2.20 -2.59 -9.16
N ILE A 133 3.23 -2.98 -9.91
CA ILE A 133 4.34 -3.80 -9.45
C ILE A 133 5.58 -2.93 -9.50
N GLU A 134 6.29 -2.80 -8.39
CA GLU A 134 7.54 -2.04 -8.31
C GLU A 134 8.61 -2.94 -7.70
N LEU A 135 9.78 -3.01 -8.33
CA LEU A 135 10.95 -3.70 -7.81
C LEU A 135 11.97 -2.67 -7.36
N TYR A 136 12.49 -2.88 -6.17
CA TYR A 136 13.50 -2.04 -5.54
C TYR A 136 14.74 -2.85 -5.20
N ASP A 137 15.90 -2.20 -5.17
CA ASP A 137 17.16 -2.70 -4.62
C ASP A 137 17.40 -2.06 -3.25
N GLU A 138 17.44 -2.86 -2.17
CA GLU A 138 17.67 -2.37 -0.82
C GLU A 138 19.12 -1.91 -0.66
N CYS A 139 19.33 -0.67 -0.22
CA CYS A 139 20.65 -0.11 -0.05
C CYS A 139 21.00 0.12 1.42
N ALA A 140 22.12 -0.43 1.89
CA ALA A 140 22.53 -0.30 3.30
C ALA A 140 22.87 1.14 3.74
N PHE A 141 23.32 1.99 2.80
CA PHE A 141 23.85 3.33 3.10
C PHE A 141 23.19 4.45 2.29
N THR A 142 22.28 4.12 1.39
CA THR A 142 21.58 5.08 0.52
C THR A 142 20.09 4.78 0.49
N MET A 143 19.30 5.62 -0.16
CA MET A 143 17.90 5.32 -0.41
C MET A 143 17.77 4.11 -1.34
N ASP A 144 16.75 3.29 -1.10
CA ASP A 144 16.42 2.15 -1.95
C ASP A 144 16.14 2.61 -3.38
N GLU A 145 16.71 1.91 -4.34
CA GLU A 145 16.61 2.29 -5.74
C GLU A 145 15.49 1.51 -6.43
N LYS A 146 14.57 2.21 -7.11
CA LYS A 146 13.60 1.53 -7.99
C LYS A 146 14.31 1.02 -9.24
N ILE A 147 14.38 -0.29 -9.40
CA ILE A 147 15.11 -0.96 -10.49
C ILE A 147 14.22 -1.39 -11.65
N ALA A 148 12.95 -1.71 -11.39
CA ALA A 148 11.98 -2.12 -12.41
C ALA A 148 10.54 -1.85 -11.97
N TRP A 149 9.59 -1.82 -12.90
CA TRP A 149 8.16 -1.72 -12.60
C TRP A 149 7.29 -2.33 -13.69
N ALA A 150 6.01 -2.56 -13.40
CA ALA A 150 5.00 -2.93 -14.39
C ALA A 150 3.60 -2.56 -13.90
N GLU A 151 2.68 -2.33 -14.83
CA GLU A 151 1.25 -2.29 -14.56
C GLU A 151 0.62 -3.58 -15.08
N TYR A 152 -0.02 -4.33 -14.18
CA TYR A 152 -0.59 -5.62 -14.51
C TYR A 152 -2.10 -5.61 -14.31
N LYS A 153 -2.83 -5.69 -15.43
CA LYS A 153 -4.29 -5.83 -15.40
C LYS A 153 -4.67 -7.21 -14.87
N ILE A 154 -5.54 -7.23 -13.87
CA ILE A 154 -6.03 -8.45 -13.24
C ILE A 154 -6.79 -9.28 -14.28
N PRO A 155 -6.36 -10.52 -14.57
CA PRO A 155 -6.98 -11.38 -15.57
C PRO A 155 -8.39 -11.79 -15.14
N SER A 156 -9.35 -11.80 -16.07
CA SER A 156 -10.74 -12.11 -15.73
C SER A 156 -10.95 -13.56 -15.28
N GLN A 157 -10.07 -14.46 -15.72
CA GLN A 157 -10.08 -15.90 -15.41
C GLN A 157 -10.04 -16.18 -13.90
N ILE A 158 -9.37 -15.36 -13.10
CA ILE A 158 -9.34 -15.64 -11.65
C ILE A 158 -10.71 -15.45 -11.02
N PHE A 159 -11.57 -14.59 -11.60
CA PHE A 159 -12.93 -14.37 -11.09
C PHE A 159 -13.87 -15.55 -11.37
N THR A 160 -13.51 -16.47 -12.26
CA THR A 160 -14.24 -17.74 -12.48
C THR A 160 -13.74 -18.87 -11.58
N GLY A 161 -12.79 -18.58 -10.68
CA GLY A 161 -12.19 -19.55 -9.75
C GLY A 161 -10.90 -20.20 -10.26
N GLU A 162 -10.41 -19.81 -11.44
CA GLU A 162 -9.13 -20.32 -11.95
C GLU A 162 -7.94 -19.72 -11.19
N THR A 163 -6.85 -20.48 -11.13
CA THR A 163 -5.55 -19.97 -10.68
C THR A 163 -4.67 -19.75 -11.89
N VAL A 164 -4.10 -18.56 -12.02
CA VAL A 164 -3.28 -18.17 -13.17
C VAL A 164 -1.85 -17.90 -12.74
N GLU A 165 -0.89 -18.42 -13.50
CA GLU A 165 0.54 -18.14 -13.36
C GLU A 165 1.02 -17.36 -14.58
N HIS A 166 1.51 -16.13 -14.37
CA HIS A 166 1.89 -15.23 -15.45
C HIS A 166 3.32 -14.72 -15.27
N TRP A 167 4.09 -14.74 -16.35
CA TRP A 167 5.35 -14.02 -16.48
C TRP A 167 5.07 -12.64 -17.09
N ILE A 168 5.19 -11.61 -16.26
CA ILE A 168 4.86 -10.23 -16.60
C ILE A 168 6.14 -9.51 -16.99
N PRO A 169 6.22 -8.91 -18.20
CA PRO A 169 7.37 -8.11 -18.59
C PRO A 169 7.49 -6.86 -17.73
N LEU A 170 8.72 -6.47 -17.44
CA LEU A 170 9.05 -5.33 -16.61
C LEU A 170 9.61 -4.19 -17.45
N ASP A 171 9.10 -3.00 -17.19
CA ASP A 171 9.68 -1.74 -17.60
C ASP A 171 10.80 -1.34 -16.64
N GLY A 172 11.68 -0.47 -17.12
CA GLY A 172 12.81 -0.05 -16.32
C GLY A 172 13.68 1.00 -17.01
N LYS A 173 14.89 1.16 -16.49
CA LYS A 173 15.90 2.06 -17.07
C LYS A 173 16.39 1.57 -18.44
N GLN A 174 16.22 0.27 -18.75
CA GLN A 174 16.50 -0.26 -20.09
C GLN A 174 15.40 0.07 -21.11
N GLY A 175 14.25 0.58 -20.66
CA GLY A 175 13.09 0.92 -21.48
C GLY A 175 11.90 -0.01 -21.26
N GLU A 176 10.85 0.21 -22.03
CA GLU A 176 9.60 -0.54 -21.97
C GLU A 176 9.83 -2.04 -22.22
N SER A 177 9.33 -2.89 -21.32
CA SER A 177 9.42 -4.36 -21.35
C SER A 177 10.84 -4.91 -21.55
N ARG A 178 11.86 -4.15 -21.18
CA ARG A 178 13.28 -4.50 -21.38
C ARG A 178 14.06 -4.74 -20.09
N GLU A 179 13.42 -4.62 -18.94
CA GLU A 179 14.09 -4.78 -17.64
C GLU A 179 14.11 -6.23 -17.15
N GLY A 180 13.28 -7.09 -17.74
CA GLY A 180 13.15 -8.49 -17.40
C GLY A 180 11.70 -8.93 -17.27
N THR A 181 11.47 -9.95 -16.47
CA THR A 181 10.13 -10.48 -16.20
C THR A 181 9.95 -10.86 -14.74
N ILE A 182 8.75 -10.71 -14.19
CA ILE A 182 8.36 -11.20 -12.85
C ILE A 182 7.26 -12.26 -12.96
N CYS A 183 7.36 -13.33 -12.17
CA CYS A 183 6.34 -14.37 -12.09
C CYS A 183 5.39 -14.12 -10.92
N LEU A 184 4.10 -13.98 -11.23
CA LEU A 184 3.02 -13.90 -10.25
C LEU A 184 2.04 -15.06 -10.44
N ILE A 185 1.56 -15.63 -9.33
CA ILE A 185 0.43 -16.56 -9.30
C ILE A 185 -0.75 -15.87 -8.63
N LEU A 186 -1.91 -15.84 -9.29
CA LEU A 186 -3.11 -15.17 -8.80
C LEU A 186 -4.29 -16.14 -8.70
N SER A 187 -5.07 -16.00 -7.64
CA SER A 187 -6.37 -16.64 -7.49
C SER A 187 -7.32 -15.73 -6.74
N PHE A 188 -8.64 -15.94 -6.88
CA PHE A 188 -9.63 -15.07 -6.28
C PHE A 188 -10.76 -15.88 -5.63
N ALA A 189 -11.21 -15.43 -4.46
CA ALA A 189 -12.33 -16.00 -3.73
C ALA A 189 -13.36 -14.91 -3.41
N ILE A 190 -14.62 -15.17 -3.74
CA ILE A 190 -15.73 -14.27 -3.38
C ILE A 190 -15.95 -14.36 -1.86
N LEU A 191 -16.00 -13.20 -1.19
CA LEU A 191 -16.42 -13.15 0.20
C LEU A 191 -17.95 -13.23 0.21
N ALA A 192 -18.50 -14.36 0.68
CA ALA A 192 -19.93 -14.46 0.90
C ALA A 192 -20.33 -13.38 1.93
N LYS A 193 -21.25 -12.49 1.56
CA LYS A 193 -21.93 -11.65 2.54
C LYS A 193 -22.68 -12.59 3.47
N ILE A 194 -22.26 -12.67 4.73
CA ILE A 194 -23.07 -13.30 5.75
C ILE A 194 -24.30 -12.42 5.87
N SER A 195 -25.42 -12.89 5.32
CA SER A 195 -26.72 -12.26 5.58
C SER A 195 -26.99 -12.46 7.07
N SER A 196 -26.79 -11.40 7.85
CA SER A 196 -27.33 -11.34 9.20
C SER A 196 -28.85 -11.31 9.06
N TYR A 197 -29.48 -12.47 9.14
CA TYR A 197 -30.89 -12.56 9.48
C TYR A 197 -31.03 -12.10 10.94
N LEU A 198 -31.36 -10.83 11.13
CA LEU A 198 -32.01 -10.29 12.32
C LEU A 198 -33.11 -9.32 11.86
#